data_AF-A0AAV7DHH6-F1
#
_entry.id   AF-A0AAV7DHH6-F1
#
_cell.length_a   1.000
_cell.length_b   1.000
_cell.length_c   1.000
_cell.angle_alpha   90.00
_cell.angle_beta   90.00
_cell.angle_gamma   90.00
#
_symmetry.space_group_name_H-M   'P 1'
#
loop_
_entity.id
_entity.type
_entity.pdbx_description
1 polymer ?
#
loop_
_entity_poly.entity_id
_entity_poly.type
_entity_poly.pdbx_seq_one_letter_code
_entity_poly.pdbx_strand_id
1 'polypeptide(L)'
;MELPASRRSTSSPERPEQPEPGRGHLELDEELVLMAAEGEGDPEEETEGSGEDPALLSVIRQKERDLMLAARLGKALLERNQDMSRRYEDMQRELTERLEHLEQEKHELKRRFENREGEWEGRVSELESDVKQLQEELEKQQVHLREADREKSSAVQELSEQNQRLLEQLNRATEMEKQLSLQVTVLQDEFREKSMSTSQHISRLESLLAEIKMLSDRKRELEQQLSTIMEENDQLQGLVEEMHDRELTLSQQTCAKEIQLGESQLELEELRHSYRQLQMKMEELREEKSLQHLNSTSTSLLSEIEQSIEAEEQEQEREQLRLQLWEAHCQVRSLCCQLRGNESADSAVSTDSSMDESSETSSAKDVPAGSLRTALSELKSLILSILETCEAASSRKCEDDGLEEQIKQTSEDSKALRDLLQGEQVRMKQTFEELQRLHKQVTLLSVEMTALKEERDHLLELTQNNDTHEQLLKAIKDRDEAIAK
;
A
#
# COMPACT_ATOMS: atom_id res chain seq x y z
N MET A 1 14.39 -65.23 -28.37
CA MET A 1 15.81 -65.62 -28.21
C MET A 1 15.79 -66.86 -27.34
N GLU A 2 16.38 -67.93 -27.85
CA GLU A 2 16.23 -69.31 -27.38
C GLU A 2 16.94 -69.59 -26.04
N LEU A 3 16.42 -70.61 -25.37
CA LEU A 3 16.85 -71.21 -24.10
C LEU A 3 18.32 -71.68 -24.12
N PRO A 4 19.02 -71.76 -22.97
CA PRO A 4 20.18 -72.62 -22.84
C PRO A 4 19.79 -74.00 -22.27
N ALA A 5 20.29 -75.02 -22.95
CA ALA A 5 20.14 -76.43 -22.64
C ALA A 5 20.91 -76.85 -21.37
N SER A 6 20.24 -77.57 -20.47
CA SER A 6 20.89 -78.30 -19.39
C SER A 6 21.48 -79.61 -19.89
N ARG A 7 22.78 -79.79 -19.61
CA ARG A 7 23.59 -80.96 -19.93
C ARG A 7 23.16 -82.16 -19.08
N ARG A 8 22.88 -83.30 -19.73
CA ARG A 8 22.86 -84.61 -19.08
C ARG A 8 24.31 -85.04 -18.78
N SER A 9 24.61 -85.25 -17.51
CA SER A 9 25.76 -86.05 -17.06
C SER A 9 25.40 -87.53 -17.14
N THR A 10 26.08 -88.26 -18.02
CA THR A 10 26.07 -89.73 -18.05
C THR A 10 27.27 -90.22 -17.25
N SER A 11 27.07 -90.65 -16.02
CA SER A 11 28.05 -91.44 -15.26
C SER A 11 27.83 -92.92 -15.54
N SER A 12 28.88 -93.56 -16.07
CA SER A 12 29.01 -94.98 -16.38
C SER A 12 28.76 -95.88 -15.16
N PRO A 13 28.34 -97.15 -15.36
CA PRO A 13 28.69 -98.22 -14.45
C PRO A 13 29.79 -99.11 -15.06
N GLU A 14 30.91 -99.19 -14.34
CA GLU A 14 31.95 -100.20 -14.52
C GLU A 14 31.37 -101.62 -14.43
N ARG A 15 31.84 -102.51 -15.31
CA ARG A 15 31.55 -103.95 -15.26
C ARG A 15 32.37 -104.60 -14.13
N PRO A 16 31.79 -105.49 -13.32
CA PRO A 16 32.58 -106.33 -12.44
C PRO A 16 33.30 -107.43 -13.24
N GLU A 17 34.57 -107.61 -12.91
CA GLU A 17 35.48 -108.65 -13.40
C GLU A 17 34.94 -110.06 -13.11
N GLN A 18 35.12 -110.98 -14.06
CA GLN A 18 34.85 -112.40 -13.89
C GLN A 18 36.05 -113.09 -13.22
N PRO A 19 35.86 -114.02 -12.27
CA PRO A 19 36.95 -114.84 -11.76
C PRO A 19 37.20 -116.05 -12.68
N GLU A 20 38.47 -116.23 -13.06
CA GLU A 20 39.04 -117.42 -13.73
C GLU A 20 38.84 -118.69 -12.88
N PRO A 21 38.41 -119.84 -13.43
CA PRO A 21 38.40 -121.09 -12.69
C PRO A 21 39.79 -121.73 -12.66
N GLY A 22 40.20 -122.06 -11.44
CA GLY A 22 41.48 -122.64 -11.07
C GLY A 22 41.86 -123.92 -11.81
N ARG A 23 43.12 -123.89 -12.22
CA ARG A 23 44.01 -124.98 -12.63
C ARG A 23 43.97 -126.15 -11.64
N GLY A 24 43.25 -127.22 -11.96
CA GLY A 24 43.36 -128.50 -11.28
C GLY A 24 44.52 -129.31 -11.85
N HIS A 25 45.70 -129.23 -11.23
CA HIS A 25 46.77 -130.22 -11.41
C HIS A 25 46.25 -131.57 -10.88
N LEU A 26 46.02 -132.52 -11.79
CA LEU A 26 45.80 -133.92 -11.42
C LEU A 26 47.18 -134.54 -11.16
N GLU A 27 47.60 -134.53 -9.90
CA GLU A 27 48.58 -135.47 -9.36
C GLU A 27 47.96 -136.88 -9.46
N LEU A 28 48.16 -137.56 -10.59
CA LEU A 28 47.71 -138.94 -10.81
C LEU A 28 48.84 -139.89 -11.23
N ASP A 29 50.10 -139.46 -11.13
CA ASP A 29 51.24 -140.24 -11.62
C ASP A 29 52.04 -140.96 -10.51
N GLU A 30 51.74 -140.74 -9.22
CA GLU A 30 52.59 -141.27 -8.13
C GLU A 30 52.08 -142.57 -7.46
N GLU A 31 50.81 -142.97 -7.62
CA GLU A 31 50.28 -144.19 -6.99
C GLU A 31 50.18 -145.42 -7.91
N LEU A 32 50.34 -145.25 -9.23
CA LEU A 32 50.32 -146.39 -10.18
C LEU A 32 51.67 -147.13 -10.29
N VAL A 33 52.77 -146.52 -9.83
CA VAL A 33 54.13 -147.10 -9.95
C VAL A 33 54.46 -148.08 -8.81
N LEU A 34 53.82 -147.96 -7.65
CA LEU A 34 54.11 -148.82 -6.48
C LEU A 34 53.38 -150.17 -6.52
N MET A 35 52.31 -150.30 -7.31
CA MET A 35 51.50 -151.53 -7.38
C MET A 35 51.98 -152.54 -8.43
N ALA A 36 52.98 -152.18 -9.25
CA ALA A 36 53.58 -153.09 -10.25
C ALA A 36 54.83 -153.84 -9.75
N ALA A 37 55.31 -153.54 -8.53
CA ALA A 37 56.61 -154.01 -8.03
C ALA A 37 56.55 -155.22 -7.06
N GLU A 38 55.37 -155.80 -6.78
CA GLU A 38 55.23 -156.92 -5.85
C GLU A 38 54.60 -158.15 -6.52
N GLY A 39 55.44 -158.97 -7.17
CA GLY A 39 54.97 -160.22 -7.80
C GLY A 39 56.03 -161.09 -8.49
N GLU A 40 57.20 -161.32 -7.88
CA GLU A 40 58.14 -162.39 -8.26
C GLU A 40 58.38 -163.34 -7.06
N GLY A 41 58.30 -164.66 -7.26
CA GLY A 41 58.79 -165.70 -6.33
C GLY A 41 57.98 -167.01 -6.27
N ASP A 42 58.56 -168.11 -6.79
CA ASP A 42 58.15 -169.53 -6.66
C ASP A 42 58.28 -170.10 -5.22
N PRO A 43 57.71 -171.30 -4.91
CA PRO A 43 58.54 -172.53 -4.90
C PRO A 43 57.83 -173.85 -5.30
N GLU A 44 58.63 -174.81 -5.78
CA GLU A 44 58.31 -176.24 -6.04
C GLU A 44 58.52 -177.14 -4.80
N GLU A 45 57.69 -178.19 -4.62
CA GLU A 45 58.09 -179.62 -4.59
C GLU A 45 56.88 -180.56 -4.35
N GLU A 46 56.95 -181.74 -4.98
CA GLU A 46 55.87 -182.67 -5.32
C GLU A 46 55.58 -183.78 -4.28
N THR A 47 54.42 -184.43 -4.37
CA THR A 47 54.28 -185.91 -4.39
C THR A 47 52.88 -186.34 -4.86
N GLU A 48 52.85 -187.43 -5.61
CA GLU A 48 51.87 -187.82 -6.63
C GLU A 48 50.50 -188.31 -6.12
N GLY A 49 49.43 -188.04 -6.91
CA GLY A 49 48.11 -188.64 -6.72
C GLY A 49 46.94 -187.93 -7.43
N SER A 50 46.98 -187.84 -8.77
CA SER A 50 45.83 -187.67 -9.69
C SER A 50 44.76 -186.58 -9.42
N GLY A 51 44.87 -185.44 -10.13
CA GLY A 51 43.78 -184.92 -10.98
C GLY A 51 42.95 -183.73 -10.48
N GLU A 52 43.36 -182.52 -10.90
CA GLU A 52 42.61 -181.24 -11.03
C GLU A 52 42.40 -180.38 -9.75
N ASP A 53 43.01 -179.21 -9.48
CA ASP A 53 44.12 -178.43 -10.04
C ASP A 53 44.61 -177.41 -8.96
N PRO A 54 45.83 -177.48 -8.40
CA PRO A 54 46.35 -176.44 -7.48
C PRO A 54 46.46 -175.06 -8.15
N ALA A 55 46.56 -175.03 -9.49
CA ALA A 55 46.52 -173.84 -10.32
C ALA A 55 45.14 -173.16 -10.32
N LEU A 56 44.03 -173.91 -10.19
CA LEU A 56 42.69 -173.31 -10.11
C LEU A 56 42.49 -172.60 -8.77
N LEU A 57 43.01 -173.16 -7.68
CA LEU A 57 42.94 -172.55 -6.34
C LEU A 57 43.82 -171.29 -6.21
N SER A 58 44.99 -171.26 -6.86
CA SER A 58 45.82 -170.04 -6.90
C SER A 58 45.15 -168.93 -7.72
N VAL A 59 44.51 -169.29 -8.85
CA VAL A 59 43.69 -168.36 -9.64
C VAL A 59 42.49 -167.86 -8.85
N ILE A 60 41.79 -168.70 -8.08
CA ILE A 60 40.68 -168.26 -7.22
C ILE A 60 41.17 -167.25 -6.16
N ARG A 61 42.27 -167.53 -5.45
CA ARG A 61 42.83 -166.59 -4.46
C ARG A 61 43.32 -165.29 -5.09
N GLN A 62 43.83 -165.33 -6.32
CA GLN A 62 44.16 -164.13 -7.09
C GLN A 62 42.90 -163.33 -7.42
N LYS A 63 41.84 -164.00 -7.89
CA LYS A 63 40.54 -163.36 -8.15
C LYS A 63 39.88 -162.79 -6.89
N GLU A 64 39.99 -163.46 -5.74
CA GLU A 64 39.52 -162.93 -4.45
C GLU A 64 40.29 -161.68 -4.02
N ARG A 65 41.62 -161.66 -4.20
CA ARG A 65 42.45 -160.46 -3.98
C ARG A 65 42.06 -159.33 -4.91
N ASP A 66 41.89 -159.62 -6.20
CA ASP A 66 41.48 -158.63 -7.21
C ASP A 66 40.09 -158.06 -6.90
N LEU A 67 39.14 -158.90 -6.48
CA LEU A 67 37.80 -158.46 -6.05
C LEU A 67 37.86 -157.59 -4.78
N MET A 68 38.69 -157.96 -3.80
CA MET A 68 38.90 -157.14 -2.61
C MET A 68 39.55 -155.80 -2.95
N LEU A 69 40.55 -155.78 -3.84
CA LEU A 69 41.19 -154.55 -4.32
C LEU A 69 40.20 -153.68 -5.11
N ALA A 70 39.41 -154.27 -6.00
CA ALA A 70 38.36 -153.57 -6.73
C ALA A 70 37.29 -152.97 -5.80
N ALA A 71 36.90 -153.69 -4.74
CA ALA A 71 35.97 -153.18 -3.72
C ALA A 71 36.61 -152.04 -2.89
N ARG A 72 37.90 -152.13 -2.55
CA ARG A 72 38.63 -151.05 -1.85
C ARG A 72 38.77 -149.81 -2.73
N LEU A 73 39.12 -149.97 -4.00
CA LEU A 73 39.14 -148.88 -4.99
C LEU A 73 37.74 -148.29 -5.18
N GLY A 74 36.72 -149.14 -5.29
CA GLY A 74 35.32 -148.70 -5.35
C GLY A 74 34.92 -147.90 -4.12
N LYS A 75 35.32 -148.32 -2.92
CA LYS A 75 35.09 -147.59 -1.67
C LYS A 75 35.82 -146.24 -1.65
N ALA A 76 37.10 -146.21 -2.02
CA ALA A 76 37.88 -144.97 -2.09
C ALA A 76 37.28 -143.99 -3.13
N LEU A 77 36.81 -144.50 -4.28
CA LEU A 77 36.10 -143.71 -5.29
C LEU A 77 34.76 -143.19 -4.76
N LEU A 78 34.01 -143.99 -4.00
CA LEU A 78 32.77 -143.55 -3.35
C LEU A 78 33.03 -142.48 -2.28
N GLU A 79 34.04 -142.64 -1.44
CA GLU A 79 34.45 -141.65 -0.44
C GLU A 79 34.88 -140.34 -1.12
N ARG A 80 35.69 -140.41 -2.18
CA ARG A 80 36.07 -139.24 -2.98
C ARG A 80 34.84 -138.59 -3.65
N ASN A 81 33.90 -139.36 -4.15
CA ASN A 81 32.67 -138.84 -4.74
C ASN A 81 31.77 -138.18 -3.67
N GLN A 82 31.69 -138.73 -2.46
CA GLN A 82 31.00 -138.14 -1.32
C GLN A 82 31.65 -136.82 -0.88
N ASP A 83 32.98 -136.75 -0.80
CA ASP A 83 33.67 -135.51 -0.46
C ASP A 83 33.53 -134.45 -1.55
N MET A 84 33.57 -134.85 -2.82
CA MET A 84 33.24 -133.94 -3.92
C MET A 84 31.80 -133.43 -3.80
N SER A 85 30.84 -134.29 -3.46
CA SER A 85 29.43 -133.89 -3.26
C SER A 85 29.27 -132.91 -2.10
N ARG A 86 29.93 -133.16 -0.95
CA ARG A 86 29.95 -132.22 0.19
C ARG A 86 30.52 -130.85 -0.21
N ARG A 87 31.63 -130.83 -0.95
CA ARG A 87 32.22 -129.59 -1.47
C ARG A 87 31.27 -128.87 -2.42
N TYR A 88 30.55 -129.59 -3.29
CA TYR A 88 29.53 -128.98 -4.14
C TYR A 88 28.37 -128.40 -3.33
N GLU A 89 27.93 -129.09 -2.28
CA GLU A 89 26.92 -128.56 -1.35
C GLU A 89 27.42 -127.32 -0.59
N ASP A 90 28.67 -127.31 -0.12
CA ASP A 90 29.31 -126.15 0.51
C ASP A 90 29.35 -124.96 -0.45
N MET A 91 29.84 -125.19 -1.67
CA MET A 91 29.88 -124.16 -2.72
C MET A 91 28.48 -123.68 -3.10
N GLN A 92 27.48 -124.58 -3.17
CA GLN A 92 26.10 -124.19 -3.42
C GLN A 92 25.55 -123.32 -2.28
N ARG A 93 25.86 -123.65 -1.01
CA ARG A 93 25.48 -122.85 0.16
C ARG A 93 26.10 -121.45 0.12
N GLU A 94 27.39 -121.34 -0.17
CA GLU A 94 28.05 -120.03 -0.33
C GLU A 94 27.45 -119.20 -1.48
N LEU A 95 27.10 -119.85 -2.59
CA LEU A 95 26.46 -119.17 -3.72
C LEU A 95 25.07 -118.67 -3.34
N THR A 96 24.27 -119.47 -2.63
CA THR A 96 22.96 -119.02 -2.14
C THR A 96 23.08 -117.89 -1.14
N GLU A 97 24.02 -117.95 -0.20
CA GLU A 97 24.26 -116.86 0.75
C GLU A 97 24.67 -115.58 0.01
N ARG A 98 25.60 -115.65 -0.95
CA ARG A 98 25.98 -114.46 -1.75
C ARG A 98 24.80 -113.90 -2.54
N LEU A 99 23.93 -114.75 -3.07
CA LEU A 99 22.70 -114.31 -3.75
C LEU A 99 21.75 -113.59 -2.79
N GLU A 100 21.55 -114.11 -1.58
CA GLU A 100 20.74 -113.46 -0.55
C GLU A 100 21.29 -112.09 -0.15
N HIS A 101 22.60 -111.95 0.04
CA HIS A 101 23.23 -110.66 0.34
C HIS A 101 23.03 -109.66 -0.80
N LEU A 102 23.22 -110.08 -2.05
CA LEU A 102 22.99 -109.22 -3.23
C LEU A 102 21.52 -108.81 -3.36
N GLU A 103 20.59 -109.71 -3.05
CA GLU A 103 19.16 -109.38 -3.02
C GLU A 103 18.83 -108.37 -1.91
N GLN A 104 19.39 -108.55 -0.71
CA GLN A 104 19.25 -107.60 0.40
C GLN A 104 19.80 -106.23 0.03
N GLU A 105 21.03 -106.13 -0.47
CA GLU A 105 21.65 -104.88 -0.92
C GLU A 105 20.83 -104.21 -2.03
N LYS A 106 20.31 -105.00 -2.99
CA LYS A 106 19.42 -104.49 -4.03
C LYS A 106 18.14 -103.89 -3.44
N HIS A 107 17.50 -104.56 -2.48
CA HIS A 107 16.30 -104.04 -1.81
C HIS A 107 16.60 -102.82 -0.93
N GLU A 108 17.75 -102.77 -0.27
CA GLU A 108 18.21 -101.60 0.48
C GLU A 108 18.50 -100.41 -0.42
N LEU A 109 19.22 -100.62 -1.52
CA LEU A 109 19.53 -99.57 -2.48
C LEU A 109 18.26 -99.00 -3.10
N LYS A 110 17.30 -99.85 -3.49
CA LYS A 110 15.99 -99.40 -3.98
C LYS A 110 15.29 -98.48 -2.98
N ARG A 111 15.18 -98.90 -1.71
CA ARG A 111 14.58 -98.07 -0.64
C ARG A 111 15.34 -96.76 -0.43
N ARG A 112 16.67 -96.78 -0.50
CA ARG A 112 17.49 -95.55 -0.40
C ARG A 112 17.29 -94.62 -1.59
N PHE A 113 17.07 -95.14 -2.80
CA PHE A 113 16.74 -94.33 -3.97
C PHE A 113 15.34 -93.75 -3.86
N GLU A 114 14.34 -94.55 -3.50
CA GLU A 114 12.96 -94.10 -3.27
C GLU A 114 12.90 -93.00 -2.19
N ASN A 115 13.64 -93.14 -1.08
CA ASN A 115 13.71 -92.11 -0.05
C ASN A 115 14.31 -90.81 -0.58
N ARG A 116 15.41 -90.89 -1.36
CA ARG A 116 16.03 -89.70 -1.96
C ARG A 116 15.12 -89.05 -2.99
N GLU A 117 14.44 -89.84 -3.81
CA GLU A 117 13.42 -89.38 -4.75
C GLU A 117 12.32 -88.62 -4.00
N GLY A 118 11.78 -89.18 -2.92
CA GLY A 118 10.79 -88.49 -2.07
C GLY A 118 11.31 -87.18 -1.45
N GLU A 119 12.57 -87.11 -1.01
CA GLU A 119 13.16 -85.85 -0.55
C GLU A 119 13.30 -84.83 -1.69
N TRP A 120 13.66 -85.27 -2.90
CA TRP A 120 13.74 -84.40 -4.07
C TRP A 120 12.36 -83.91 -4.51
N GLU A 121 11.35 -84.78 -4.50
CA GLU A 121 9.95 -84.40 -4.71
C GLU A 121 9.50 -83.37 -3.67
N GLY A 122 9.88 -83.54 -2.40
CA GLY A 122 9.67 -82.57 -1.34
C GLY A 122 10.29 -81.20 -1.67
N ARG A 123 11.60 -81.16 -1.96
CA ARG A 123 12.30 -79.91 -2.34
C ARG A 123 11.71 -79.26 -3.59
N VAL A 124 11.29 -80.07 -4.57
CA VAL A 124 10.63 -79.57 -5.79
C VAL A 124 9.27 -78.95 -5.43
N SER A 125 8.48 -79.59 -4.58
CA SER A 125 7.17 -79.07 -4.16
C SER A 125 7.29 -77.76 -3.35
N GLU A 126 8.32 -77.65 -2.51
CA GLU A 126 8.64 -76.41 -1.77
C GLU A 126 8.95 -75.29 -2.76
N LEU A 127 9.88 -75.51 -3.69
CA LEU A 127 10.24 -74.53 -4.72
C LEU A 127 9.07 -74.18 -5.65
N GLU A 128 8.23 -75.14 -6.00
CA GLU A 128 7.00 -74.88 -6.77
C GLU A 128 6.03 -74.00 -5.99
N SER A 129 5.96 -74.15 -4.66
CA SER A 129 5.14 -73.31 -3.80
C SER A 129 5.72 -71.90 -3.67
N ASP A 130 7.04 -71.76 -3.53
CA ASP A 130 7.74 -70.48 -3.47
C ASP A 130 7.58 -69.70 -4.78
N VAL A 131 7.71 -70.39 -5.93
CA VAL A 131 7.48 -69.77 -7.25
C VAL A 131 6.05 -69.26 -7.38
N LYS A 132 5.05 -70.01 -6.92
CA LYS A 132 3.65 -69.56 -6.94
C LYS A 132 3.44 -68.35 -6.02
N GLN A 133 4.00 -68.37 -4.82
CA GLN A 133 3.90 -67.24 -3.87
C GLN A 133 4.56 -65.98 -4.44
N LEU A 134 5.77 -66.08 -4.99
CA LEU A 134 6.46 -64.97 -5.62
C LEU A 134 5.71 -64.43 -6.85
N GLN A 135 5.06 -65.29 -7.62
CA GLN A 135 4.18 -64.88 -8.72
C GLN A 135 2.97 -64.09 -8.21
N GLU A 136 2.28 -64.58 -7.18
CA GLU A 136 1.15 -63.86 -6.58
C GLU A 136 1.56 -62.52 -5.95
N GLU A 137 2.69 -62.47 -5.25
CA GLU A 137 3.23 -61.24 -4.67
C GLU A 137 3.60 -60.22 -5.75
N LEU A 138 4.23 -60.69 -6.83
CA LEU A 138 4.54 -59.85 -7.98
C LEU A 138 3.27 -59.28 -8.62
N GLU A 139 2.23 -60.10 -8.81
CA GLU A 139 0.95 -59.65 -9.36
C GLU A 139 0.27 -58.63 -8.45
N LYS A 140 0.22 -58.88 -7.13
CA LYS A 140 -0.32 -57.95 -6.12
C LYS A 140 0.42 -56.61 -6.17
N GLN A 141 1.75 -56.63 -6.17
CA GLN A 141 2.57 -55.42 -6.27
C GLN A 141 2.31 -54.66 -7.58
N GLN A 142 2.22 -55.36 -8.72
CA GLN A 142 1.92 -54.71 -9.98
C GLN A 142 0.51 -54.09 -10.00
N VAL A 143 -0.48 -54.71 -9.38
CA VAL A 143 -1.83 -54.13 -9.26
C VAL A 143 -1.79 -52.88 -8.38
N HIS A 144 -1.15 -52.95 -7.21
CA HIS A 144 -1.00 -51.79 -6.31
C HIS A 144 -0.26 -50.62 -6.96
N LEU A 145 0.80 -50.88 -7.74
CA LEU A 145 1.48 -49.82 -8.48
C LEU A 145 0.56 -49.17 -9.51
N ARG A 146 -0.22 -49.97 -10.26
CA ARG A 146 -1.18 -49.43 -11.22
C ARG A 146 -2.30 -48.64 -10.54
N GLU A 147 -2.76 -49.05 -9.36
CA GLU A 147 -3.75 -48.32 -8.56
C GLU A 147 -3.17 -47.00 -8.05
N ALA A 148 -1.98 -47.02 -7.46
CA ALA A 148 -1.29 -45.83 -7.00
C ALA A 148 -1.03 -44.83 -8.16
N ASP A 149 -0.70 -45.32 -9.35
CA ASP A 149 -0.52 -44.44 -10.52
C ASP A 149 -1.84 -43.86 -11.02
N ARG A 150 -2.96 -44.60 -10.92
CA ARG A 150 -4.30 -44.05 -11.18
C ARG A 150 -4.65 -42.97 -10.18
N GLU A 151 -4.47 -43.22 -8.88
CA GLU A 151 -4.72 -42.24 -7.82
C GLU A 151 -3.86 -40.98 -7.98
N LYS A 152 -2.55 -41.13 -8.28
CA LYS A 152 -1.67 -40.01 -8.61
C LYS A 152 -2.19 -39.24 -9.82
N SER A 153 -2.61 -39.93 -10.88
CA SER A 153 -3.14 -39.26 -12.07
C SER A 153 -4.44 -38.51 -11.79
N SER A 154 -5.33 -39.06 -10.97
CA SER A 154 -6.57 -38.40 -10.52
C SER A 154 -6.25 -37.16 -9.67
N ALA A 155 -5.35 -37.27 -8.70
CA ALA A 155 -4.93 -36.13 -7.89
C ALA A 155 -4.28 -35.00 -8.74
N VAL A 156 -3.44 -35.37 -9.73
CA VAL A 156 -2.85 -34.40 -10.66
C VAL A 156 -3.93 -33.73 -11.52
N GLN A 157 -4.93 -34.47 -11.99
CA GLN A 157 -6.07 -33.91 -12.74
C GLN A 157 -6.85 -32.92 -11.86
N GLU A 158 -7.24 -33.29 -10.64
CA GLU A 158 -7.96 -32.43 -9.71
C GLU A 158 -7.19 -31.13 -9.42
N LEU A 159 -5.89 -31.23 -9.12
CA LEU A 159 -5.03 -30.06 -8.90
C LEU A 159 -4.92 -29.19 -10.17
N SER A 160 -4.81 -29.81 -11.35
CA SER A 160 -4.74 -29.07 -12.61
C SER A 160 -6.04 -28.32 -12.92
N GLU A 161 -7.20 -28.93 -12.65
CA GLU A 161 -8.50 -28.29 -12.82
C GLU A 161 -8.70 -27.17 -11.80
N GLN A 162 -8.29 -27.37 -10.53
CA GLN A 162 -8.32 -26.31 -9.52
C GLN A 162 -7.45 -25.12 -9.95
N ASN A 163 -6.23 -25.37 -10.43
CA ASN A 163 -5.35 -24.33 -10.95
C ASN A 163 -5.97 -23.61 -12.16
N GLN A 164 -6.59 -24.32 -13.10
CA GLN A 164 -7.30 -23.71 -14.23
C GLN A 164 -8.46 -22.83 -13.77
N ARG A 165 -9.29 -23.31 -12.83
CA ARG A 165 -10.40 -22.51 -12.25
C ARG A 165 -9.89 -21.23 -11.58
N LEU A 166 -8.80 -21.31 -10.81
CA LEU A 166 -8.18 -20.14 -10.18
C LEU A 166 -7.59 -19.17 -11.22
N LEU A 167 -6.94 -19.67 -12.26
CA LEU A 167 -6.44 -18.85 -13.37
C LEU A 167 -7.58 -18.14 -14.10
N GLU A 168 -8.70 -18.81 -14.36
CA GLU A 168 -9.86 -18.17 -14.94
C GLU A 168 -10.48 -17.11 -14.02
N GLN A 169 -10.55 -17.35 -12.71
CA GLN A 169 -11.01 -16.35 -11.74
C GLN A 169 -10.10 -15.13 -11.72
N LEU A 170 -8.78 -15.33 -11.75
CA LEU A 170 -7.80 -14.25 -11.85
C LEU A 170 -7.96 -13.47 -13.15
N ASN A 171 -8.09 -14.16 -14.29
CA ASN A 171 -8.31 -13.50 -15.58
C ASN A 171 -9.59 -12.65 -15.56
N ARG A 172 -10.71 -13.19 -15.06
CA ARG A 172 -11.95 -12.42 -14.89
C ARG A 172 -11.74 -11.20 -14.00
N ALA A 173 -11.04 -11.32 -12.87
CA ALA A 173 -10.72 -10.19 -12.01
C ALA A 173 -9.88 -9.12 -12.75
N THR A 174 -8.83 -9.54 -13.47
CA THR A 174 -7.99 -8.60 -14.24
C THR A 174 -8.76 -7.92 -15.38
N GLU A 175 -9.74 -8.60 -16.00
CA GLU A 175 -10.62 -8.00 -17.00
C GLU A 175 -11.54 -6.95 -16.37
N MET A 176 -12.12 -7.25 -15.21
CA MET A 176 -12.93 -6.28 -14.46
C MET A 176 -12.09 -5.07 -14.01
N GLU A 177 -10.85 -5.28 -13.54
CA GLU A 177 -9.92 -4.20 -13.21
C GLU A 177 -9.57 -3.35 -14.44
N LYS A 178 -9.35 -3.97 -15.60
CA LYS A 178 -9.15 -3.24 -16.87
C LYS A 178 -10.39 -2.42 -17.23
N GLN A 179 -11.59 -2.97 -17.09
CA GLN A 179 -12.84 -2.23 -17.34
C GLN A 179 -13.00 -1.05 -16.38
N LEU A 180 -12.77 -1.24 -15.08
CA LEU A 180 -12.85 -0.19 -14.08
C LEU A 180 -11.78 0.89 -14.30
N SER A 181 -10.55 0.51 -14.65
CA SER A 181 -9.50 1.48 -14.97
C SER A 181 -9.85 2.31 -16.22
N LEU A 182 -10.42 1.70 -17.26
CA LEU A 182 -10.95 2.43 -18.41
C LEU A 182 -12.08 3.41 -18.01
N GLN A 183 -13.02 2.97 -17.17
CA GLN A 183 -14.08 3.85 -16.65
C GLN A 183 -13.49 5.03 -15.87
N VAL A 184 -12.48 4.79 -15.03
CA VAL A 184 -11.78 5.86 -14.30
C VAL A 184 -11.10 6.82 -15.27
N THR A 185 -10.43 6.34 -16.32
CA THR A 185 -9.80 7.25 -17.31
C THR A 185 -10.85 8.09 -18.04
N VAL A 186 -11.99 7.51 -18.43
CA VAL A 186 -13.09 8.26 -19.07
C VAL A 186 -13.64 9.32 -18.13
N LEU A 187 -13.92 8.98 -16.87
CA LEU A 187 -14.40 9.95 -15.88
C LEU A 187 -13.37 11.06 -15.59
N GLN A 188 -12.08 10.73 -15.58
CA GLN A 188 -11.02 11.73 -15.46
C GLN A 188 -11.00 12.68 -16.66
N ASP A 189 -11.18 12.17 -17.87
CA ASP A 189 -11.23 12.99 -19.08
C ASP A 189 -12.48 13.87 -19.11
N GLU A 190 -13.66 13.35 -18.72
CA GLU A 190 -14.88 14.16 -18.55
C GLU A 190 -14.68 15.27 -17.50
N PHE A 191 -14.00 14.97 -16.40
CA PHE A 191 -13.70 15.97 -15.38
C PHE A 191 -12.71 17.03 -15.89
N ARG A 192 -11.70 16.62 -16.66
CA ARG A 192 -10.77 17.53 -17.33
C ARG A 192 -11.51 18.44 -18.30
N GLU A 193 -12.38 17.89 -19.15
CA GLU A 193 -13.19 18.68 -20.08
C GLU A 193 -14.10 19.67 -19.36
N LYS A 194 -14.80 19.24 -18.31
CA LYS A 194 -15.61 20.13 -17.46
C LYS A 194 -14.74 21.23 -16.85
N SER A 195 -13.57 20.90 -16.30
CA SER A 195 -12.64 21.87 -15.72
C SER A 195 -12.12 22.88 -16.76
N MET A 196 -11.82 22.42 -17.97
CA MET A 196 -11.43 23.28 -19.09
C MET A 196 -12.58 24.19 -19.51
N SER A 197 -13.82 23.66 -19.59
CA SER A 197 -15.00 24.47 -19.90
C SER A 197 -15.29 25.52 -18.82
N THR A 198 -15.19 25.17 -17.54
CA THR A 198 -15.37 26.14 -16.43
C THR A 198 -14.28 27.19 -16.45
N SER A 199 -13.02 26.83 -16.72
CA SER A 199 -11.91 27.78 -16.89
C SER A 199 -12.17 28.75 -18.06
N GLN A 200 -12.70 28.25 -19.18
CA GLN A 200 -13.13 29.09 -20.30
C GLN A 200 -14.29 30.04 -19.92
N HIS A 201 -15.26 29.57 -19.15
CA HIS A 201 -16.35 30.42 -18.64
C HIS A 201 -15.84 31.48 -17.66
N ILE A 202 -14.91 31.12 -16.76
CA ILE A 202 -14.27 32.05 -15.83
C ILE A 202 -13.52 33.14 -16.60
N SER A 203 -12.68 32.78 -17.56
CA SER A 203 -11.96 33.79 -18.38
C SER A 203 -12.91 34.68 -19.20
N ARG A 204 -14.01 34.15 -19.72
CA ARG A 204 -15.08 34.96 -20.35
C ARG A 204 -15.72 35.91 -19.33
N LEU A 205 -16.04 35.45 -18.13
CA LEU A 205 -16.60 36.30 -17.07
C LEU A 205 -15.60 37.39 -16.64
N GLU A 206 -14.32 37.06 -16.50
CA GLU A 206 -13.26 38.04 -16.20
C GLU A 206 -13.18 39.12 -17.29
N SER A 207 -13.28 38.73 -18.57
CA SER A 207 -13.30 39.69 -19.69
C SER A 207 -14.52 40.63 -19.66
N LEU A 208 -15.71 40.10 -19.38
CA LEU A 208 -16.94 40.89 -19.26
C LEU A 208 -16.90 41.80 -18.03
N LEU A 209 -16.37 41.32 -16.90
CA LEU A 209 -16.17 42.13 -15.70
C LEU A 209 -15.19 43.28 -15.97
N ALA A 210 -14.12 43.04 -16.73
CA ALA A 210 -13.21 44.10 -17.15
C ALA A 210 -13.91 45.13 -18.06
N GLU A 211 -14.74 44.69 -19.01
CA GLU A 211 -15.54 45.58 -19.87
C GLU A 211 -16.53 46.42 -19.05
N ILE A 212 -17.27 45.82 -18.12
CA ILE A 212 -18.19 46.54 -17.22
C ILE A 212 -17.43 47.56 -16.38
N LYS A 213 -16.25 47.21 -15.85
CA LYS A 213 -15.40 48.16 -15.09
C LYS A 213 -15.02 49.36 -15.97
N MET A 214 -14.51 49.11 -17.17
CA MET A 214 -14.17 50.17 -18.13
C MET A 214 -15.37 51.07 -18.48
N LEU A 215 -16.56 50.49 -18.70
CA LEU A 215 -17.78 51.25 -18.94
C LEU A 215 -18.23 52.05 -17.71
N SER A 216 -18.07 51.49 -16.51
CA SER A 216 -18.40 52.18 -15.25
C SER A 216 -17.43 53.32 -14.95
N ASP A 217 -16.15 53.16 -15.28
CA ASP A 217 -15.13 54.21 -15.20
C ASP A 217 -15.47 55.33 -16.19
N ARG A 218 -15.79 54.98 -17.44
CA ARG A 218 -16.24 55.94 -18.44
C ARG A 218 -17.51 56.68 -18.03
N LYS A 219 -18.48 55.99 -17.42
CA LYS A 219 -19.68 56.62 -16.88
C LYS A 219 -19.32 57.61 -15.76
N ARG A 220 -18.46 57.23 -14.83
CA ARG A 220 -18.00 58.12 -13.75
C ARG A 220 -17.27 59.36 -14.28
N GLU A 221 -16.43 59.20 -15.30
CA GLU A 221 -15.79 60.34 -15.99
C GLU A 221 -16.83 61.29 -16.61
N LEU A 222 -17.86 60.75 -17.29
CA LEU A 222 -18.92 61.56 -17.88
C LEU A 222 -19.79 62.25 -16.80
N GLU A 223 -20.06 61.59 -15.68
CA GLU A 223 -20.76 62.18 -14.54
C GLU A 223 -19.94 63.33 -13.91
N GLN A 224 -18.62 63.16 -13.76
CA GLN A 224 -17.72 64.23 -13.31
C GLN A 224 -17.68 65.41 -14.29
N GLN A 225 -17.62 65.14 -15.60
CA GLN A 225 -17.68 66.19 -16.62
C GLN A 225 -19.02 66.95 -16.58
N LEU A 226 -20.12 66.24 -16.32
CA LEU A 226 -21.43 66.86 -16.18
C LEU A 226 -21.51 67.72 -14.92
N SER A 227 -20.97 67.26 -13.78
CA SER A 227 -20.95 68.06 -12.55
C SER A 227 -20.11 69.32 -12.71
N THR A 228 -18.95 69.27 -13.37
CA THR A 228 -18.15 70.49 -13.62
C THR A 228 -18.89 71.49 -14.52
N ILE A 229 -19.60 71.01 -15.55
CA ILE A 229 -20.43 71.88 -16.39
C ILE A 229 -21.62 72.45 -15.61
N MET A 230 -22.19 71.69 -14.67
CA MET A 230 -23.24 72.22 -13.78
C MET A 230 -22.69 73.32 -12.86
N GLU A 231 -21.53 73.09 -12.23
CA GLU A 231 -20.86 74.10 -11.40
C GLU A 231 -20.52 75.37 -12.20
N GLU A 232 -20.03 75.22 -13.44
CA GLU A 232 -19.79 76.35 -14.34
C GLU A 232 -21.10 77.07 -14.71
N ASN A 233 -22.19 76.35 -14.96
CA ASN A 233 -23.50 76.96 -15.21
C ASN A 233 -24.04 77.69 -13.99
N ASP A 234 -23.90 77.14 -12.78
CA ASP A 234 -24.32 77.79 -11.54
C ASP A 234 -23.50 79.08 -11.30
N GLN A 235 -22.19 79.05 -11.58
CA GLN A 235 -21.33 80.24 -11.55
C GLN A 235 -21.78 81.28 -12.58
N LEU A 236 -22.07 80.87 -13.82
CA LEU A 236 -22.58 81.76 -14.86
C LEU A 236 -23.94 82.34 -14.47
N GLN A 237 -24.82 81.54 -13.87
CA GLN A 237 -26.11 81.99 -13.37
C GLN A 237 -25.93 83.02 -12.24
N GLY A 238 -25.04 82.77 -11.28
CA GLY A 238 -24.68 83.73 -10.25
C GLY A 238 -24.15 85.05 -10.82
N LEU A 239 -23.28 85.00 -11.84
CA LEU A 239 -22.83 86.21 -12.55
C LEU A 239 -23.96 86.94 -13.25
N VAL A 240 -24.91 86.21 -13.85
CA VAL A 240 -26.10 86.81 -14.48
C VAL A 240 -26.98 87.49 -13.43
N GLU A 241 -27.20 86.86 -12.27
CA GLU A 241 -27.95 87.43 -11.15
C GLU A 241 -27.25 88.69 -10.61
N GLU A 242 -25.94 88.68 -10.39
CA GLU A 242 -25.19 89.89 -10.02
C GLU A 242 -25.30 91.01 -11.06
N MET A 243 -25.24 90.66 -12.35
CA MET A 243 -25.43 91.63 -13.43
C MET A 243 -26.86 92.19 -13.43
N HIS A 244 -27.86 91.38 -13.11
CA HIS A 244 -29.24 91.82 -12.97
C HIS A 244 -29.44 92.75 -11.76
N ASP A 245 -28.79 92.47 -10.62
CA ASP A 245 -28.80 93.37 -9.45
C ASP A 245 -28.11 94.71 -9.75
N ARG A 246 -27.00 94.69 -10.49
CA ARG A 246 -26.34 95.90 -11.01
C ARG A 246 -27.27 96.67 -11.95
N GLU A 247 -27.98 95.98 -12.84
CA GLU A 247 -28.99 96.60 -13.72
C GLU A 247 -30.13 97.24 -12.90
N LEU A 248 -30.65 96.55 -11.89
CA LEU A 248 -31.71 97.05 -11.00
C LEU A 248 -31.26 98.29 -10.21
N THR A 249 -30.06 98.27 -9.62
CA THR A 249 -29.52 99.43 -8.88
C THR A 249 -29.26 100.62 -9.81
N LEU A 250 -28.74 100.40 -11.02
CA LEU A 250 -28.61 101.45 -12.03
C LEU A 250 -29.97 101.99 -12.48
N SER A 251 -30.98 101.13 -12.61
CA SER A 251 -32.36 101.54 -12.90
C SER A 251 -32.94 102.40 -11.78
N GLN A 252 -32.77 102.00 -10.52
CA GLN A 252 -33.17 102.79 -9.34
C GLN A 252 -32.44 104.14 -9.29
N GLN A 253 -31.13 104.17 -9.55
CA GLN A 253 -30.37 105.41 -9.64
C GLN A 253 -30.86 106.32 -10.76
N THR A 254 -31.23 105.75 -11.90
CA THR A 254 -31.78 106.50 -13.04
C THR A 254 -33.13 107.10 -12.66
N CYS A 255 -34.03 106.33 -12.07
CA CYS A 255 -35.31 106.83 -11.55
C CYS A 255 -35.13 107.91 -10.49
N ALA A 256 -34.21 107.73 -9.53
CA ALA A 256 -33.90 108.74 -8.52
C ALA A 256 -33.37 110.05 -9.14
N LYS A 257 -32.47 109.95 -10.14
CA LYS A 257 -31.99 111.12 -10.90
C LYS A 257 -33.11 111.78 -11.70
N GLU A 258 -34.01 111.00 -12.30
CA GLU A 258 -35.20 111.53 -12.98
C GLU A 258 -36.11 112.30 -12.02
N ILE A 259 -36.33 111.79 -10.80
CA ILE A 259 -37.07 112.50 -9.74
C ILE A 259 -36.36 113.79 -9.34
N GLN A 260 -35.05 113.74 -9.07
CA GLN A 260 -34.24 114.94 -8.73
C GLN A 260 -34.27 115.99 -9.84
N LEU A 261 -34.20 115.56 -11.11
CA LEU A 261 -34.35 116.46 -12.26
C LEU A 261 -35.75 117.07 -12.31
N GLY A 262 -36.80 116.30 -12.00
CA GLY A 262 -38.16 116.78 -11.87
C GLY A 262 -38.33 117.81 -10.75
N GLU A 263 -37.77 117.55 -9.57
CA GLU A 263 -37.74 118.49 -8.44
C GLU A 263 -37.03 119.78 -8.81
N SER A 264 -35.82 119.68 -9.40
CA SER A 264 -35.07 120.85 -9.87
C SER A 264 -35.83 121.65 -10.93
N GLN A 265 -36.58 120.97 -11.82
CA GLN A 265 -37.44 121.62 -12.81
C GLN A 265 -38.58 122.38 -12.14
N LEU A 266 -39.26 121.78 -11.15
CA LEU A 266 -40.31 122.44 -10.38
C LEU A 266 -39.76 123.65 -9.62
N GLU A 267 -38.63 123.52 -8.93
CA GLU A 267 -37.94 124.62 -8.25
C GLU A 267 -37.59 125.74 -9.23
N LEU A 268 -37.11 125.42 -10.44
CA LEU A 268 -36.86 126.41 -11.49
C LEU A 268 -38.15 127.09 -11.98
N GLU A 269 -39.26 126.37 -12.07
CA GLU A 269 -40.57 126.95 -12.41
C GLU A 269 -41.07 127.88 -11.30
N GLU A 270 -40.94 127.49 -10.05
CA GLU A 270 -41.25 128.31 -8.87
C GLU A 270 -40.35 129.54 -8.79
N LEU A 271 -39.05 129.41 -9.02
CA LEU A 271 -38.10 130.52 -9.11
C LEU A 271 -38.43 131.44 -10.29
N ARG A 272 -38.82 130.89 -11.44
CA ARG A 272 -39.28 131.71 -12.58
C ARG A 272 -40.60 132.39 -12.27
N HIS A 273 -41.50 131.77 -11.51
CA HIS A 273 -42.77 132.36 -11.12
C HIS A 273 -42.55 133.46 -10.08
N SER A 274 -41.72 133.21 -9.07
CA SER A 274 -41.33 134.21 -8.07
C SER A 274 -40.53 135.35 -8.70
N TYR A 275 -39.64 135.08 -9.65
CA TYR A 275 -38.97 136.11 -10.45
C TYR A 275 -39.97 136.95 -11.25
N ARG A 276 -40.95 136.31 -11.91
CA ARG A 276 -42.05 137.04 -12.58
C ARG A 276 -42.86 137.87 -11.60
N GLN A 277 -43.21 137.33 -10.43
CA GLN A 277 -43.91 138.08 -9.38
C GLN A 277 -43.08 139.27 -8.88
N LEU A 278 -41.77 139.09 -8.69
CA LEU A 278 -40.86 140.16 -8.28
C LEU A 278 -40.71 141.22 -9.38
N GLN A 279 -40.72 140.78 -10.64
CA GLN A 279 -40.71 141.67 -11.80
C GLN A 279 -41.99 142.50 -11.88
N MET A 280 -43.17 141.89 -11.64
CA MET A 280 -44.42 142.63 -11.49
C MET A 280 -44.33 143.62 -10.32
N LYS A 281 -43.79 143.23 -9.15
CA LYS A 281 -43.56 144.15 -8.02
C LYS A 281 -42.58 145.29 -8.37
N MET A 282 -41.56 145.05 -9.18
CA MET A 282 -40.66 146.09 -9.69
C MET A 282 -41.37 147.03 -10.66
N GLU A 283 -42.32 146.53 -11.45
CA GLU A 283 -43.17 147.33 -12.32
C GLU A 283 -44.17 148.15 -11.50
N GLU A 284 -44.81 147.57 -10.48
CA GLU A 284 -45.64 148.27 -9.48
C GLU A 284 -44.81 149.36 -8.77
N LEU A 285 -43.59 149.08 -8.32
CA LEU A 285 -42.69 150.09 -7.72
C LEU A 285 -42.27 151.16 -8.73
N ARG A 286 -42.13 150.83 -10.02
CA ARG A 286 -41.90 151.83 -11.09
C ARG A 286 -43.14 152.69 -11.33
N GLU A 287 -44.34 152.12 -11.23
CA GLU A 287 -45.62 152.82 -11.33
C GLU A 287 -45.87 153.71 -10.09
N GLU A 288 -45.56 153.22 -8.90
CA GLU A 288 -45.55 154.00 -7.64
C GLU A 288 -44.56 155.17 -7.71
N LYS A 289 -43.41 154.97 -8.35
CA LYS A 289 -42.42 156.04 -8.61
C LYS A 289 -42.89 157.06 -9.66
N SER A 290 -43.87 156.71 -10.50
CA SER A 290 -44.43 157.62 -11.51
C SER A 290 -45.53 158.56 -10.97
N LEU A 291 -46.13 158.23 -9.82
CA LEU A 291 -47.29 158.94 -9.24
C LEU A 291 -47.00 159.75 -7.95
N GLN A 292 -45.72 159.96 -7.60
CA GLN A 292 -45.33 160.68 -6.37
C GLN A 292 -44.44 161.93 -6.60
N HIS A 293 -44.72 162.72 -7.64
CA HIS A 293 -44.40 164.15 -7.64
C HIS A 293 -45.66 164.88 -7.15
N LEU A 294 -45.63 165.39 -5.91
CA LEU A 294 -46.62 166.24 -5.19
C LEU A 294 -47.14 165.60 -3.88
N ASN A 295 -46.26 165.35 -2.90
CA ASN A 295 -46.39 165.82 -1.51
C ASN A 295 -45.24 165.32 -0.62
N SER A 296 -44.96 166.13 0.39
CA SER A 296 -43.74 166.22 1.19
C SER A 296 -43.78 165.37 2.48
N THR A 297 -42.59 164.93 2.93
CA THR A 297 -42.13 164.56 4.30
C THR A 297 -42.41 163.17 4.96
N SER A 298 -41.29 162.47 5.26
CA SER A 298 -40.81 161.90 6.58
C SER A 298 -40.72 160.37 6.86
N THR A 299 -39.71 160.02 7.69
CA THR A 299 -39.33 158.76 8.43
C THR A 299 -38.29 157.82 7.74
N SER A 300 -37.06 157.45 8.21
CA SER A 300 -36.22 157.50 9.44
C SER A 300 -36.18 156.25 10.34
N LEU A 301 -34.98 155.61 10.38
CA LEU A 301 -34.34 154.73 11.41
C LEU A 301 -34.90 153.31 11.64
N LEU A 302 -34.12 152.24 11.32
CA LEU A 302 -34.04 150.91 12.01
C LEU A 302 -33.27 149.81 11.21
N SER A 303 -31.93 149.79 11.12
CA SER A 303 -31.18 148.51 10.91
C SER A 303 -29.64 148.64 10.92
N GLU A 304 -29.07 149.27 11.95
CA GLU A 304 -27.60 149.47 12.05
C GLU A 304 -26.93 148.60 13.14
N ILE A 305 -27.55 147.53 13.68
CA ILE A 305 -27.00 146.81 14.85
C ILE A 305 -27.09 145.26 14.78
N GLU A 306 -26.68 144.60 13.70
CA GLU A 306 -26.51 143.12 13.73
C GLU A 306 -25.24 142.63 12.99
N GLN A 307 -24.05 143.09 13.41
CA GLN A 307 -22.76 142.63 12.88
C GLN A 307 -21.68 142.39 13.97
N SER A 308 -21.78 141.38 14.86
CA SER A 308 -20.64 141.07 15.76
C SER A 308 -20.59 139.72 16.52
N ILE A 309 -20.77 138.51 15.93
CA ILE A 309 -20.44 137.23 16.65
C ILE A 309 -19.99 136.11 15.67
N GLU A 310 -18.79 136.23 15.06
CA GLU A 310 -18.26 135.25 14.10
C GLU A 310 -16.76 134.92 14.31
N ALA A 311 -16.25 134.93 15.56
CA ALA A 311 -14.80 134.87 15.81
C ALA A 311 -14.27 133.78 16.77
N GLU A 312 -15.05 132.76 17.17
CA GLU A 312 -14.62 131.80 18.23
C GLU A 312 -14.31 130.34 17.79
N GLU A 313 -14.53 129.91 16.55
CA GLU A 313 -14.49 128.45 16.24
C GLU A 313 -13.12 127.89 15.78
N GLN A 314 -12.09 128.71 15.63
CA GLN A 314 -10.76 128.29 15.13
C GLN A 314 -9.92 127.46 16.13
N GLU A 315 -10.42 127.12 17.32
CA GLU A 315 -9.64 126.44 18.38
C GLU A 315 -9.73 124.88 18.35
N GLN A 316 -10.56 124.30 17.47
CA GLN A 316 -10.85 122.84 17.44
C GLN A 316 -9.81 121.97 16.70
N GLU A 317 -8.93 122.54 15.86
CA GLU A 317 -7.96 121.76 15.06
C GLU A 317 -6.90 121.02 15.92
N ARG A 318 -6.71 121.42 17.18
CA ARG A 318 -5.79 120.76 18.13
C ARG A 318 -6.24 119.36 18.58
N GLU A 319 -7.46 118.93 18.28
CA GLU A 319 -8.00 117.63 18.68
C GLU A 319 -7.58 116.46 17.76
N GLN A 320 -7.12 116.74 16.53
CA GLN A 320 -6.83 115.71 15.52
C GLN A 320 -5.63 114.79 15.83
N LEU A 321 -4.58 115.28 16.50
CA LEU A 321 -3.37 114.48 16.76
C LEU A 321 -3.56 113.42 17.86
N ARG A 322 -4.67 113.46 18.60
CA ARG A 322 -5.01 112.45 19.62
C ARG A 322 -5.65 111.18 19.04
N LEU A 323 -6.17 111.22 17.81
CA LEU A 323 -6.93 110.11 17.23
C LEU A 323 -6.03 108.93 16.77
N GLN A 324 -4.77 109.17 16.41
CA GLN A 324 -3.90 108.13 15.83
C GLN A 324 -3.39 107.09 16.85
N LEU A 325 -3.32 107.43 18.14
CA LEU A 325 -2.93 106.48 19.21
C LEU A 325 -4.07 105.53 19.61
N TRP A 326 -5.31 105.91 19.32
CA TRP A 326 -6.50 105.08 19.54
C TRP A 326 -6.60 103.95 18.50
N GLU A 327 -6.13 104.17 17.27
CA GLU A 327 -6.19 103.21 16.16
C GLU A 327 -5.39 101.91 16.41
N ALA A 328 -4.24 101.96 17.09
CA ALA A 328 -3.40 100.78 17.36
C ALA A 328 -3.99 99.85 18.44
N HIS A 329 -4.72 100.41 19.41
CA HIS A 329 -5.40 99.61 20.44
C HIS A 329 -6.61 98.84 19.84
N CYS A 330 -7.31 99.44 18.87
CA CYS A 330 -8.44 98.82 18.17
C CYS A 330 -8.04 97.62 17.29
N GLN A 331 -6.80 97.58 16.76
CA GLN A 331 -6.33 96.49 15.89
C GLN A 331 -6.11 95.15 16.64
N VAL A 332 -5.66 95.17 17.90
CA VAL A 332 -5.48 93.94 18.71
C VAL A 332 -6.81 93.37 19.20
N ARG A 333 -7.82 94.24 19.37
CA ARG A 333 -9.19 93.82 19.68
C ARG A 333 -9.86 93.14 18.48
N SER A 334 -9.53 93.57 17.26
CA SER A 334 -10.00 92.97 16.00
C SER A 334 -9.57 91.50 15.81
N LEU A 335 -8.32 91.14 16.11
CA LEU A 335 -7.82 89.76 16.00
C LEU A 335 -8.48 88.78 16.99
N CYS A 336 -8.82 89.24 18.20
CA CYS A 336 -9.55 88.43 19.19
C CYS A 336 -11.02 88.23 18.80
N CYS A 337 -11.63 89.21 18.09
CA CYS A 337 -12.95 89.06 17.49
C CYS A 337 -12.95 88.12 16.27
N GLN A 338 -11.87 88.04 15.49
CA GLN A 338 -11.76 87.10 14.36
C GLN A 338 -11.68 85.64 14.81
N LEU A 339 -10.98 85.32 15.91
CA LEU A 339 -10.96 83.97 16.50
C LEU A 339 -12.26 83.62 17.25
N ARG A 340 -13.01 84.62 17.72
CA ARG A 340 -14.36 84.47 18.29
C ARG A 340 -15.46 84.39 17.21
N GLY A 341 -15.18 84.85 15.99
CA GLY A 341 -16.14 85.00 14.88
C GLY A 341 -16.11 83.91 13.81
N ASN A 342 -15.18 82.96 13.86
CA ASN A 342 -15.17 81.81 12.93
C ASN A 342 -15.92 80.57 13.45
N GLU A 343 -16.77 80.73 14.47
CA GLU A 343 -17.70 79.69 14.96
C GLU A 343 -19.12 80.24 15.21
N SER A 344 -19.50 81.41 14.67
CA SER A 344 -20.91 81.84 14.73
C SER A 344 -21.28 82.89 13.68
N ALA A 345 -21.50 82.44 12.45
CA ALA A 345 -22.47 83.07 11.55
C ALA A 345 -22.96 82.03 10.52
N ASP A 346 -23.70 81.03 11.02
CA ASP A 346 -24.88 80.58 10.28
C ASP A 346 -25.99 80.15 11.25
N SER A 347 -26.55 81.14 11.95
CA SER A 347 -27.95 81.13 12.38
C SER A 347 -28.33 82.50 12.94
N ALA A 348 -28.87 83.37 12.08
CA ALA A 348 -29.57 84.57 12.50
C ALA A 348 -31.00 84.20 12.89
N VAL A 349 -31.30 84.24 14.19
CA VAL A 349 -32.66 84.42 14.72
C VAL A 349 -32.63 85.60 15.70
N SER A 350 -33.65 86.43 15.51
CA SER A 350 -33.99 87.74 16.08
C SER A 350 -33.83 87.95 17.59
N THR A 351 -34.11 89.22 17.94
CA THR A 351 -34.45 89.79 19.26
C THR A 351 -33.28 89.91 20.23
N ASP A 352 -33.13 90.91 21.08
CA ASP A 352 -33.79 92.17 21.44
C ASP A 352 -33.05 92.55 22.74
N SER A 353 -32.86 93.84 23.00
CA SER A 353 -32.49 94.39 24.31
C SER A 353 -31.05 94.06 24.76
N SER A 354 -30.34 94.90 25.51
CA SER A 354 -30.60 96.14 26.23
C SER A 354 -29.22 96.78 26.46
N MET A 355 -29.06 98.08 26.24
CA MET A 355 -28.98 99.02 27.37
C MET A 355 -28.01 98.55 28.47
N ASP A 356 -26.77 99.03 28.42
CA ASP A 356 -26.09 99.50 29.63
C ASP A 356 -25.32 100.77 29.29
N GLU A 357 -25.51 101.72 30.18
CA GLU A 357 -25.14 103.12 30.11
C GLU A 357 -23.86 103.29 30.92
N SER A 358 -22.95 104.09 30.36
CA SER A 358 -21.84 104.73 31.08
C SER A 358 -20.73 103.76 31.57
N SER A 359 -19.45 104.04 31.45
CA SER A 359 -18.80 105.34 31.48
C SER A 359 -17.37 105.19 30.95
N GLU A 360 -16.85 106.28 30.37
CA GLU A 360 -15.46 106.73 30.53
C GLU A 360 -14.38 105.71 30.09
N THR A 361 -13.73 105.86 28.94
CA THR A 361 -12.85 106.98 28.71
C THR A 361 -12.97 107.50 27.27
N SER A 362 -13.56 108.69 27.16
CA SER A 362 -13.22 109.59 26.07
C SER A 362 -11.78 110.05 26.24
N SER A 363 -11.12 110.26 25.11
CA SER A 363 -9.82 110.94 24.99
C SER A 363 -8.58 110.05 25.08
N ALA A 364 -7.71 110.23 24.08
CA ALA A 364 -6.35 109.69 24.04
C ALA A 364 -5.39 110.30 25.09
N LYS A 365 -5.90 110.72 26.25
CA LYS A 365 -5.10 110.89 27.47
C LYS A 365 -5.30 109.76 28.49
N ASP A 366 -6.31 108.90 28.36
CA ASP A 366 -6.60 107.87 29.35
C ASP A 366 -6.76 106.47 28.72
N VAL A 367 -5.66 105.96 28.14
CA VAL A 367 -5.49 104.51 27.91
C VAL A 367 -4.65 103.96 29.07
N PRO A 368 -5.22 103.19 30.00
CA PRO A 368 -4.49 102.63 31.12
C PRO A 368 -3.50 101.55 30.68
N ALA A 369 -2.33 101.52 31.33
CA ALA A 369 -1.28 100.53 31.10
C ALA A 369 -1.78 99.12 31.50
N GLY A 370 -2.18 98.31 30.51
CA GLY A 370 -2.57 96.91 30.75
C GLY A 370 -3.72 96.37 29.88
N SER A 371 -4.48 97.22 29.18
CA SER A 371 -5.63 96.83 28.33
C SER A 371 -5.26 95.87 27.17
N LEU A 372 -4.03 95.98 26.66
CA LEU A 372 -3.51 95.06 25.64
C LEU A 372 -3.24 93.64 26.18
N ARG A 373 -3.05 93.49 27.50
CA ARG A 373 -2.63 92.25 28.17
C ARG A 373 -3.79 91.30 28.45
N THR A 374 -5.00 91.82 28.62
CA THR A 374 -6.25 91.03 28.80
C THR A 374 -6.75 90.45 27.48
N ALA A 375 -6.60 91.17 26.36
CA ALA A 375 -6.92 90.65 25.02
C ALA A 375 -6.09 89.41 24.64
N LEU A 376 -4.83 89.32 25.09
CA LEU A 376 -3.95 88.18 24.81
C LEU A 376 -4.26 86.91 25.62
N SER A 377 -4.91 87.02 26.80
CA SER A 377 -5.30 85.85 27.61
C SER A 377 -6.53 85.12 27.07
N GLU A 378 -7.45 85.81 26.39
CA GLU A 378 -8.65 85.20 25.80
C GLU A 378 -8.31 84.30 24.60
N LEU A 379 -7.26 84.64 23.85
CA LEU A 379 -6.78 83.88 22.69
C LEU A 379 -6.28 82.46 23.06
N LYS A 380 -5.84 82.28 24.31
CA LYS A 380 -5.34 81.01 24.85
C LYS A 380 -6.45 80.00 25.18
N SER A 381 -7.65 80.47 25.53
CA SER A 381 -8.78 79.61 25.93
C SER A 381 -9.44 78.90 24.75
N LEU A 382 -9.44 79.53 23.57
CA LEU A 382 -10.11 79.02 22.36
C LEU A 382 -9.38 77.80 21.76
N ILE A 383 -8.06 77.71 21.92
CA ILE A 383 -7.22 76.62 21.39
C ILE A 383 -7.47 75.28 22.10
N LEU A 384 -7.90 75.30 23.37
CA LEU A 384 -8.15 74.07 24.15
C LEU A 384 -9.46 73.36 23.76
N SER A 385 -10.44 74.08 23.21
CA SER A 385 -11.75 73.49 22.82
C SER A 385 -11.69 72.63 21.55
N ILE A 386 -10.70 72.86 20.68
CA ILE A 386 -10.52 72.13 19.40
C ILE A 386 -9.94 70.71 19.64
N LEU A 387 -9.36 70.45 20.82
CA LEU A 387 -8.71 69.18 21.13
C LEU A 387 -9.66 68.09 21.66
N GLU A 388 -10.79 68.46 22.28
CA GLU A 388 -11.76 67.51 22.85
C GLU A 388 -12.66 66.83 21.80
N THR A 389 -12.80 67.41 20.61
CA THR A 389 -13.65 66.86 19.53
C THR A 389 -13.01 65.68 18.77
N CYS A 390 -11.70 65.45 18.92
CA CYS A 390 -10.97 64.40 18.20
C CYS A 390 -11.04 63.00 18.86
N GLU A 391 -11.39 62.89 20.15
CA GLU A 391 -11.38 61.60 20.87
C GLU A 391 -12.64 60.73 20.64
N ALA A 392 -13.73 61.28 20.11
CA ALA A 392 -15.02 60.58 19.96
C ALA A 392 -15.12 59.62 18.73
N ALA A 393 -14.11 59.57 17.85
CA ALA A 393 -14.18 58.80 16.60
C ALA A 393 -13.61 57.36 16.66
N SER A 394 -13.01 56.93 17.77
CA SER A 394 -12.18 55.70 17.81
C SER A 394 -12.84 54.44 18.40
N SER A 395 -14.18 54.31 18.37
CA SER A 395 -14.86 53.11 18.85
C SER A 395 -15.88 52.54 17.86
N ARG A 396 -15.43 51.59 17.03
CA ARG A 396 -16.30 50.61 16.35
C ARG A 396 -15.66 49.23 16.42
N LYS A 397 -16.23 48.36 17.26
CA LYS A 397 -16.08 46.90 17.21
C LYS A 397 -17.00 46.37 16.11
N CYS A 398 -16.48 45.62 15.14
CA CYS A 398 -17.31 44.83 14.22
C CYS A 398 -16.52 43.79 13.39
N GLU A 399 -15.66 42.94 13.99
CA GLU A 399 -15.03 41.79 13.27
C GLU A 399 -14.79 40.52 14.15
N ASP A 400 -15.27 40.47 15.40
CA ASP A 400 -14.84 39.45 16.38
C ASP A 400 -15.65 38.13 16.32
N ASP A 401 -16.94 38.18 15.96
CA ASP A 401 -17.83 37.01 16.06
C ASP A 401 -17.57 35.93 14.99
N GLY A 402 -17.13 36.34 13.78
CA GLY A 402 -16.86 35.40 12.68
C GLY A 402 -15.54 34.62 12.85
N LEU A 403 -14.58 35.19 13.59
CA LEU A 403 -13.31 34.55 13.87
C LEU A 403 -13.45 33.50 14.97
N GLU A 404 -14.32 33.71 15.95
CA GLU A 404 -14.60 32.71 17.00
C GLU A 404 -15.25 31.42 16.45
N GLU A 405 -16.15 31.53 15.48
CA GLU A 405 -16.76 30.35 14.84
C GLU A 405 -15.75 29.56 14.00
N GLN A 406 -14.86 30.24 13.26
CA GLN A 406 -13.78 29.58 12.52
C GLN A 406 -12.76 28.88 13.45
N ILE A 407 -12.47 29.47 14.61
CA ILE A 407 -11.60 28.84 15.61
C ILE A 407 -12.27 27.60 16.23
N LYS A 408 -13.58 27.64 16.47
CA LYS A 408 -14.31 26.47 16.97
C LYS A 408 -14.34 25.34 15.94
N GLN A 409 -14.67 25.64 14.68
CA GLN A 409 -14.71 24.65 13.61
C GLN A 409 -13.35 23.97 13.39
N THR A 410 -12.26 24.76 13.30
CA THR A 410 -10.91 24.21 13.16
C THR A 410 -10.46 23.39 14.38
N SER A 411 -10.95 23.72 15.58
CA SER A 411 -10.68 22.94 16.80
C SER A 411 -11.41 21.60 16.83
N GLU A 412 -12.62 21.54 16.28
CA GLU A 412 -13.43 20.32 16.16
C GLU A 412 -12.85 19.39 15.09
N ASP A 413 -12.47 19.93 13.94
CA ASP A 413 -11.77 19.19 12.88
C ASP A 413 -10.43 18.62 13.40
N SER A 414 -9.70 19.40 14.20
CA SER A 414 -8.45 18.95 14.84
C SER A 414 -8.67 17.87 15.91
N LYS A 415 -9.85 17.81 16.54
CA LYS A 415 -10.22 16.70 17.45
C LYS A 415 -10.59 15.45 16.65
N ALA A 416 -11.41 15.58 15.61
CA ALA A 416 -11.80 14.47 14.74
C ALA A 416 -10.58 13.80 14.07
N LEU A 417 -9.60 14.58 13.61
CA LEU A 417 -8.35 14.06 13.07
C LEU A 417 -7.51 13.29 14.10
N ARG A 418 -7.50 13.74 15.36
CA ARG A 418 -6.79 13.03 16.44
C ARG A 418 -7.46 11.70 16.79
N ASP A 419 -8.78 11.67 16.83
CA ASP A 419 -9.53 10.44 17.12
C ASP A 419 -9.36 9.41 16.01
N LEU A 420 -9.35 9.84 14.74
CA LEU A 420 -9.02 8.98 13.59
C LEU A 420 -7.60 8.45 13.66
N LEU A 421 -6.61 9.31 13.97
CA LEU A 421 -5.21 8.88 14.10
C LEU A 421 -5.04 7.88 15.26
N GLN A 422 -5.73 8.09 16.38
CA GLN A 422 -5.72 7.16 17.50
C GLN A 422 -6.39 5.83 17.13
N GLY A 423 -7.50 5.86 16.38
CA GLY A 423 -8.16 4.68 15.82
C GLY A 423 -7.23 3.88 14.89
N GLU A 424 -6.55 4.56 13.96
CA GLU A 424 -5.55 3.95 13.07
C GLU A 424 -4.37 3.36 13.86
N GLN A 425 -3.90 4.02 14.92
CA GLN A 425 -2.85 3.48 15.79
C GLN A 425 -3.30 2.21 16.53
N VAL A 426 -4.55 2.14 17.00
CA VAL A 426 -5.09 0.92 17.63
C VAL A 426 -5.20 -0.21 16.60
N ARG A 427 -5.68 0.07 15.39
CA ARG A 427 -5.72 -0.90 14.29
C ARG A 427 -4.34 -1.42 13.94
N MET A 428 -3.34 -0.53 13.83
CA MET A 428 -1.94 -0.93 13.60
C MET A 428 -1.38 -1.82 14.70
N LYS A 429 -1.73 -1.57 15.97
CA LYS A 429 -1.32 -2.44 17.08
C LYS A 429 -1.96 -3.82 16.97
N GLN A 430 -3.25 -3.88 16.63
CA GLN A 430 -3.96 -5.15 16.43
C GLN A 430 -3.37 -5.96 15.27
N THR A 431 -3.13 -5.33 14.11
CA THR A 431 -2.51 -6.01 12.97
C THR A 431 -1.08 -6.44 13.26
N PHE A 432 -0.31 -5.66 14.03
CA PHE A 432 1.03 -6.05 14.48
C PHE A 432 1.00 -7.26 15.41
N GLU A 433 0.05 -7.32 16.36
CA GLU A 433 -0.13 -8.48 17.22
C GLU A 433 -0.55 -9.74 16.43
N GLU A 434 -1.44 -9.59 15.44
CA GLU A 434 -1.83 -10.66 14.53
C GLU A 434 -0.65 -11.16 13.70
N LEU A 435 0.16 -10.26 13.14
CA LEU A 435 1.39 -10.60 12.45
C LEU A 435 2.38 -11.33 13.36
N GLN A 436 2.52 -10.91 14.61
CA GLN A 436 3.35 -11.64 15.58
C GLN A 436 2.82 -13.03 15.89
N ARG A 437 1.50 -13.21 16.01
CA ARG A 437 0.87 -14.54 16.21
C ARG A 437 1.12 -15.44 15.00
N LEU A 438 0.88 -14.94 13.80
CA LEU A 438 1.15 -15.68 12.55
C LEU A 438 2.65 -16.01 12.41
N HIS A 439 3.54 -15.07 12.73
CA HIS A 439 4.98 -15.31 12.71
C HIS A 439 5.40 -16.43 13.68
N LYS A 440 4.83 -16.45 14.90
CA LYS A 440 5.04 -17.55 15.85
C LYS A 440 4.53 -18.89 15.31
N GLN A 441 3.39 -18.89 14.61
CA GLN A 441 2.86 -20.11 13.99
C GLN A 441 3.76 -20.61 12.85
N VAL A 442 4.20 -19.71 11.97
CA VAL A 442 5.12 -20.05 10.86
C VAL A 442 6.45 -20.56 11.38
N THR A 443 6.99 -19.96 12.44
CA THR A 443 8.24 -20.44 13.05
C THR A 443 8.09 -21.84 13.66
N LEU A 444 6.98 -22.12 14.36
CA LEU A 444 6.69 -23.48 14.86
C LEU A 444 6.58 -24.49 13.71
N LEU A 445 5.78 -24.18 12.68
CA LEU A 445 5.64 -25.03 11.49
C LEU A 445 6.99 -25.24 10.77
N SER A 446 7.85 -24.22 10.73
CA SER A 446 9.18 -24.34 10.13
C SER A 446 10.07 -25.31 10.90
N VAL A 447 9.99 -25.30 12.24
CA VAL A 447 10.74 -26.23 13.10
C VAL A 447 10.21 -27.66 12.97
N GLU A 448 8.89 -27.84 12.91
CA GLU A 448 8.27 -29.14 12.64
C GLU A 448 8.68 -29.67 11.27
N MET A 449 8.67 -28.82 10.24
CA MET A 449 9.11 -29.19 8.90
C MET A 449 10.61 -29.54 8.84
N THR A 450 11.47 -28.89 9.64
CA THR A 450 12.88 -29.28 9.72
C THR A 450 13.06 -30.61 10.46
N ALA A 451 12.33 -30.83 11.56
CA ALA A 451 12.38 -32.10 12.29
C ALA A 451 11.91 -33.28 11.42
N LEU A 452 10.80 -33.12 10.68
CA LEU A 452 10.32 -34.14 9.75
C LEU A 452 11.30 -34.40 8.59
N LYS A 453 12.03 -33.37 8.13
CA LYS A 453 13.09 -33.55 7.13
C LYS A 453 14.26 -34.32 7.71
N GLU A 454 14.69 -34.03 8.93
CA GLU A 454 15.75 -34.76 9.64
C GLU A 454 15.35 -36.22 9.87
N GLU A 455 14.11 -36.49 10.27
CA GLU A 455 13.59 -37.87 10.40
C GLU A 455 13.58 -38.61 9.06
N ARG A 456 13.11 -37.96 7.99
CA ARG A 456 13.18 -38.52 6.63
C ARG A 456 14.63 -38.81 6.24
N ASP A 457 15.54 -37.88 6.47
CA ASP A 457 16.95 -38.04 6.10
C ASP A 457 17.62 -39.14 6.92
N HIS A 458 17.31 -39.28 8.20
CA HIS A 458 17.71 -40.43 9.01
C HIS A 458 17.16 -41.76 8.51
N LEU A 459 15.89 -41.81 8.10
CA LEU A 459 15.32 -43.02 7.49
C LEU A 459 16.00 -43.35 6.16
N LEU A 460 16.31 -42.34 5.34
CA LEU A 460 17.07 -42.52 4.11
C LEU A 460 18.49 -43.05 4.39
N GLU A 461 19.20 -42.48 5.36
CA GLU A 461 20.50 -42.98 5.80
C GLU A 461 20.43 -44.44 6.29
N LEU A 462 19.39 -44.80 7.06
CA LEU A 462 19.19 -46.19 7.49
C LEU A 462 18.92 -47.14 6.32
N THR A 463 18.19 -46.70 5.29
CA THR A 463 18.00 -47.50 4.06
C THR A 463 19.25 -47.58 3.19
N GLN A 464 20.10 -46.54 3.21
CA GLN A 464 21.35 -46.49 2.45
C GLN A 464 22.50 -47.20 3.16
N ASN A 465 22.43 -47.36 4.48
CA ASN A 465 23.30 -48.19 5.31
C ASN A 465 23.01 -49.68 5.06
N ASN A 466 23.17 -50.08 3.79
CA ASN A 466 23.30 -51.44 3.31
C ASN A 466 24.41 -52.19 4.03
N ASP A 467 25.32 -51.50 4.72
CA ASP A 467 26.37 -52.09 5.56
C ASP A 467 25.80 -53.11 6.56
N THR A 468 24.62 -52.89 7.14
CA THR A 468 24.00 -53.88 8.05
C THR A 468 23.49 -55.12 7.31
N HIS A 469 22.92 -54.92 6.11
CA HIS A 469 22.48 -56.00 5.24
C HIS A 469 23.67 -56.77 4.64
N GLU A 470 24.74 -56.07 4.26
CA GLU A 470 26.00 -56.62 3.77
C GLU A 470 26.75 -57.37 4.87
N GLN A 471 26.79 -56.84 6.10
CA GLN A 471 27.35 -57.54 7.26
C GLN A 471 26.56 -58.81 7.61
N LEU A 472 25.22 -58.77 7.52
CA LEU A 472 24.38 -59.97 7.65
C LEU A 472 24.65 -60.99 6.55
N LEU A 473 24.73 -60.57 5.28
CA LEU A 473 25.06 -61.44 4.16
C LEU A 473 26.46 -62.04 4.29
N LYS A 474 27.42 -61.29 4.83
CA LYS A 474 28.78 -61.77 5.11
C LYS A 474 28.79 -62.79 6.23
N ALA A 475 28.07 -62.54 7.32
CA ALA A 475 27.90 -63.49 8.43
C ALA A 475 27.19 -64.78 8.00
N ILE A 476 26.21 -64.71 7.09
CA ILE A 476 25.55 -65.87 6.51
C ILE A 476 26.53 -66.68 5.65
N LYS A 477 27.31 -66.01 4.79
CA LYS A 477 28.34 -66.67 3.98
C LYS A 477 29.42 -67.35 4.83
N ASP A 478 29.90 -66.68 5.87
CA ASP A 478 30.90 -67.24 6.78
C ASP A 478 30.35 -68.47 7.55
N ARG A 479 29.08 -68.43 7.94
CA ARG A 479 28.39 -69.58 8.54
C ARG A 479 28.29 -70.74 7.55
N ASP A 480 27.88 -70.47 6.31
CA ASP A 480 27.69 -71.50 5.29
C ASP A 480 29.03 -72.12 4.87
N GLU A 481 30.12 -71.34 4.81
CA GLU A 481 31.48 -71.87 4.63
C GLU A 481 31.94 -72.72 5.82
N ALA A 482 31.56 -72.36 7.05
CA ALA A 482 31.87 -73.16 8.24
C ALA A 482 31.06 -74.47 8.31
N ILE A 483 29.88 -74.51 7.69
CA ILE A 483 29.08 -75.74 7.56
C ILE A 483 29.62 -76.64 6.44
N ALA A 484 30.24 -76.06 5.41
CA ALA A 484 30.79 -76.79 4.27
C ALA A 484 32.21 -77.37 4.48
N LYS A 485 32.94 -76.89 5.50
CA LYS A 485 34.21 -77.46 5.99
C LYS A 485 33.96 -78.49 7.08
#